data_AF-A0A4S4CJM7-F1
#
_entry.id   AF-A0A4S4CJM7-F1
#
_cell.length_a   1.000
_cell.length_b   1.000
_cell.length_c   1.000
_cell.angle_alpha   90.00
_cell.angle_beta   90.00
_cell.angle_gamma   90.00
#
_symmetry.space_group_name_H-M   'P 1'
#
loop_
_entity.id
_entity.type
_entity.pdbx_description
1 polymer ?
#
loop_
_entity_poly.entity_id
_entity_poly.type
_entity_poly.pdbx_seq_one_letter_code
_entity_poly.pdbx_strand_id
1 'polypeptide(L)'
;MTRLRLGRLPTLDTSASTWRGRALRYLLIYLLLLVALVTVRYLTRDVRRTLVEAGKREQALSREREVLALDVQSLSNVQRIRDWAFANGMHRFAEATKTSQTIPAPRAIPTPAVPTSPPRRVEVKTQWK
;
A
#
# COMPACT_ATOMS: atom_id res chain seq x y z
N MET A 1 -38.55 19.54 71.04
CA MET A 1 -38.86 20.75 70.23
C MET A 1 -37.60 21.15 69.46
N THR A 2 -37.44 20.65 68.25
CA THR A 2 -36.19 20.77 67.47
C THR A 2 -36.39 21.84 66.39
N ARG A 3 -35.75 23.00 66.53
CA ARG A 3 -35.81 24.07 65.53
C ARG A 3 -34.97 23.68 64.32
N LEU A 4 -35.63 23.34 63.21
CA LEU A 4 -35.00 23.16 61.91
C LEU A 4 -34.39 24.50 61.48
N ARG A 5 -33.06 24.57 61.49
CA ARG A 5 -32.28 25.69 60.98
C ARG A 5 -32.36 25.62 59.45
N LEU A 6 -33.35 26.30 58.87
CA LEU A 6 -33.41 26.47 57.41
C LEU A 6 -32.09 27.09 56.95
N GLY A 7 -31.36 26.33 56.13
CA GLY A 7 -30.14 26.79 55.48
C GLY A 7 -30.41 28.10 54.78
N ARG A 8 -29.54 29.08 55.01
CA ARG A 8 -29.54 30.38 54.36
C ARG A 8 -29.46 30.13 52.86
N LEU A 9 -30.58 30.26 52.13
CA LEU A 9 -30.56 30.24 50.68
C LEU A 9 -29.63 31.38 50.22
N PRO A 10 -28.70 31.13 49.29
CA PRO A 10 -27.82 32.18 48.80
C PRO A 10 -28.71 33.29 48.23
N THR A 11 -28.57 34.50 48.75
CA THR A 11 -29.26 35.68 48.21
C THR A 11 -28.75 35.87 46.79
N LEU A 12 -29.53 35.39 45.83
CA LEU A 12 -29.30 35.61 44.41
C LEU A 12 -29.43 37.10 44.19
N ASP A 13 -28.31 37.76 43.92
CA ASP A 13 -28.28 39.15 43.53
C ASP A 13 -28.96 39.26 42.16
N THR A 14 -30.19 39.79 42.14
CA THR A 14 -31.03 39.97 40.96
C THR A 14 -30.94 41.39 40.39
N SER A 15 -29.90 42.13 40.75
CA SER A 15 -29.65 43.47 40.20
C SER A 15 -29.60 43.45 38.67
N ALA A 16 -30.11 44.49 38.02
CA ALA A 16 -30.18 44.58 36.56
C ALA A 16 -28.80 44.49 35.88
N SER A 17 -27.73 44.90 36.59
CA SER A 17 -26.34 44.81 36.10
C SER A 17 -25.85 43.36 36.00
N THR A 18 -26.15 42.51 36.99
CA THR A 18 -25.75 41.10 36.98
C THR A 18 -26.49 40.30 35.91
N TRP A 19 -27.77 40.59 35.71
CA TRP A 19 -28.57 40.01 34.63
C TRP A 19 -28.10 40.44 33.24
N ARG A 20 -27.78 41.73 33.05
CA ARG A 20 -27.17 42.22 31.79
C ARG A 20 -25.85 41.53 31.49
N GLY A 21 -24.97 41.39 32.50
CA GLY A 21 -23.69 40.69 32.34
C GLY A 21 -23.86 39.22 31.95
N ARG A 22 -24.81 38.50 32.58
CA ARG A 22 -25.12 37.11 32.21
C ARG A 22 -25.74 37.00 30.82
N ALA A 23 -26.69 37.88 30.48
CA ALA A 23 -27.33 37.90 29.18
C ALA A 23 -26.30 38.13 28.05
N LEU A 24 -25.39 39.10 28.22
CA LEU A 24 -24.30 39.35 27.27
C LEU A 24 -23.37 38.14 27.12
N ARG A 25 -23.00 37.48 28.23
CA ARG A 25 -22.17 36.27 28.19
C ARG A 25 -22.85 35.15 27.41
N TYR A 26 -24.13 34.88 27.69
CA TYR A 26 -24.85 33.84 26.96
C TYR A 26 -25.04 34.20 25.49
N LEU A 27 -25.34 35.46 25.18
CA LEU A 27 -25.46 35.92 23.80
C LEU A 27 -24.15 35.73 23.03
N LEU A 28 -23.01 36.10 23.63
CA LEU A 28 -21.69 35.85 23.04
C LEU A 28 -21.40 34.37 22.83
N ILE A 29 -21.75 33.51 23.80
CA ILE A 29 -21.57 32.07 23.67
C ILE A 29 -22.40 31.52 22.50
N TYR A 30 -23.66 31.91 22.39
CA TYR A 30 -24.51 31.46 21.28
C TYR A 30 -24.04 32.00 19.93
N LEU A 31 -23.53 33.24 19.90
CA LEU A 31 -22.99 33.83 18.68
C LEU A 31 -21.71 33.09 18.25
N LEU A 32 -20.81 32.79 19.18
CA LEU A 32 -19.63 31.96 18.92
C LEU A 32 -20.01 30.55 18.45
N LEU A 33 -21.02 29.94 19.07
CA LEU A 33 -21.53 28.63 18.68
C LEU A 33 -22.06 28.67 17.24
N LEU A 34 -22.85 29.68 16.90
CA LEU A 34 -23.37 29.88 15.55
C LEU A 34 -22.24 30.01 14.53
N VAL A 35 -21.26 30.87 14.80
CA VAL A 35 -20.09 31.08 13.93
C VAL A 35 -19.30 29.77 13.76
N ALA A 36 -19.07 29.03 14.85
CA ALA A 36 -18.39 27.74 14.80
C ALA A 36 -19.15 26.74 13.91
N LEU A 37 -20.47 26.60 14.08
CA LEU A 37 -21.28 25.70 13.26
C LEU A 37 -21.23 26.08 11.77
N VAL A 38 -21.38 27.37 11.45
CA VAL A 38 -21.33 27.85 10.06
C VAL A 38 -19.95 27.63 9.46
N THR A 39 -18.88 27.89 10.23
CA THR A 39 -17.50 27.69 9.78
C THR A 39 -17.24 26.21 9.48
N VAL A 40 -17.61 25.31 10.41
CA VAL A 40 -17.48 23.85 10.19
C VAL A 40 -18.30 23.41 8.98
N ARG A 41 -19.54 23.90 8.84
CA ARG A 41 -20.39 23.60 7.70
C ARG A 41 -19.79 24.07 6.38
N TYR A 42 -19.17 25.25 6.38
CA TYR A 42 -18.50 25.80 5.21
C TYR A 42 -17.27 24.96 4.83
N LEU A 43 -16.40 24.65 5.79
CA LEU A 43 -15.18 23.85 5.58
C LEU A 43 -15.49 22.42 5.12
N THR A 44 -16.60 21.84 5.58
CA THR A 44 -17.00 20.46 5.22
C THR A 44 -17.84 20.37 3.95
N ARG A 45 -18.25 21.51 3.37
CA ARG A 45 -19.14 21.56 2.18
C ARG A 45 -18.57 20.76 1.01
N ASP A 46 -17.28 20.90 0.75
CA ASP A 46 -16.63 20.32 -0.42
C ASP A 46 -16.10 18.90 -0.19
N VAL A 47 -16.05 18.42 1.05
CA VAL A 47 -15.55 17.07 1.38
C VAL A 47 -16.32 15.98 0.64
N ARG A 48 -17.65 16.09 0.59
CA ARG A 48 -18.47 15.12 -0.17
C ARG A 48 -18.13 15.15 -1.66
N ARG A 49 -17.92 16.36 -2.21
CA ARG A 49 -17.62 16.54 -3.63
C ARG A 49 -16.24 15.98 -3.98
N THR A 50 -15.22 16.28 -3.18
CA THR A 50 -13.85 15.77 -3.39
C THR A 50 -13.79 14.25 -3.31
N LEU A 51 -14.53 13.63 -2.38
CA LEU A 51 -14.64 12.17 -2.29
C LEU A 51 -15.31 11.56 -3.52
N VAL A 52 -16.39 12.17 -4.03
CA VAL A 52 -17.05 11.70 -5.26
C VAL A 52 -16.12 11.85 -6.47
N GLU A 53 -15.40 12.97 -6.58
CA GLU A 53 -14.43 13.18 -7.66
C GLU A 53 -13.25 12.19 -7.57
N ALA A 54 -12.75 11.92 -6.37
CA ALA A 54 -11.71 10.90 -6.16
C ALA A 54 -12.20 9.51 -6.57
N GLY A 55 -13.41 9.11 -6.16
CA GLY A 55 -13.99 7.83 -6.57
C GLY A 55 -14.18 7.70 -8.09
N LYS A 56 -14.55 8.79 -8.78
CA LYS A 56 -14.61 8.80 -10.25
C LYS A 56 -13.25 8.60 -10.90
N ARG A 57 -12.19 9.22 -10.37
CA ARG A 57 -10.82 9.05 -10.88
C ARG A 57 -10.33 7.62 -10.69
N GLU A 58 -10.59 7.04 -9.52
CA GLU A 58 -10.23 5.65 -9.23
C GLU A 58 -10.94 4.66 -10.18
N GLN A 59 -12.23 4.86 -10.43
CA GLN A 59 -12.97 4.06 -11.40
C GLN A 59 -12.42 4.19 -12.82
N ALA A 60 -12.03 5.40 -13.24
CA ALA A 60 -11.41 5.62 -14.55
C ALA A 60 -10.07 4.87 -14.67
N LEU A 61 -9.20 5.01 -13.67
CA LEU A 61 -7.91 4.33 -13.64
C LEU A 61 -8.05 2.79 -13.60
N SER A 62 -9.05 2.26 -12.88
CA SER A 62 -9.31 0.82 -12.86
C SER A 62 -9.70 0.30 -14.24
N ARG A 63 -10.57 1.04 -14.96
CA ARG A 63 -10.96 0.68 -16.34
C ARG A 63 -9.77 0.74 -17.30
N GLU A 64 -8.96 1.79 -17.22
CA GLU A 64 -7.75 1.91 -18.04
C GLU A 64 -6.79 0.75 -17.79
N ARG A 65 -6.61 0.35 -16.52
CA ARG A 65 -5.81 -0.81 -16.14
C ARG A 65 -6.35 -2.11 -16.72
N GLU A 66 -7.67 -2.32 -16.66
CA GLU A 66 -8.31 -3.51 -17.22
C GLU A 66 -8.12 -3.60 -18.74
N VAL A 67 -8.34 -2.49 -19.46
CA VAL A 67 -8.10 -2.42 -20.91
C VAL A 67 -6.64 -2.73 -21.22
N LEU A 68 -5.70 -2.10 -20.51
CA LEU A 68 -4.28 -2.34 -20.72
C LEU A 68 -3.88 -3.78 -20.42
N ALA A 69 -4.48 -4.40 -19.40
CA ALA A 69 -4.23 -5.81 -19.08
C ALA A 69 -4.71 -6.74 -20.21
N LEU A 70 -5.89 -6.46 -20.78
CA LEU A 70 -6.41 -7.20 -21.93
C LEU A 70 -5.52 -7.01 -23.16
N ASP A 71 -5.04 -5.79 -23.41
CA ASP A 71 -4.13 -5.50 -24.52
C ASP A 71 -2.80 -6.25 -24.37
N VAL A 72 -2.20 -6.21 -23.17
CA VAL A 72 -0.99 -6.97 -22.85
C VAL A 72 -1.22 -8.47 -23.02
N GLN A 73 -2.37 -8.99 -22.59
CA GLN A 73 -2.72 -10.39 -22.79
C GLN A 73 -2.86 -10.74 -24.28
N SER A 74 -3.44 -9.84 -25.07
CA SER A 74 -3.55 -10.01 -26.53
C SER A 74 -2.19 -9.98 -27.24
N LEU A 75 -1.27 -9.13 -26.78
CA LEU A 75 0.08 -8.96 -27.32
C LEU A 75 1.01 -10.08 -26.87
N SER A 76 0.84 -10.57 -25.64
CA SER A 76 1.64 -11.65 -25.06
C SER A 76 1.21 -13.05 -25.49
N ASN A 77 0.17 -13.17 -26.32
CA ASN A 77 -0.22 -14.45 -26.90
C ASN A 77 0.97 -15.05 -27.66
N VAL A 78 1.43 -16.22 -27.20
CA VAL A 78 2.59 -16.95 -27.74
C VAL A 78 2.50 -17.14 -29.25
N GLN A 79 1.29 -17.39 -29.77
CA GLN A 79 1.09 -17.54 -31.21
C GLN A 79 1.40 -16.25 -31.96
N ARG A 80 0.93 -15.12 -31.45
CA ARG A 80 1.13 -13.81 -32.05
C ARG A 80 2.60 -13.37 -31.98
N ILE A 81 3.26 -13.61 -30.85
CA ILE A 81 4.70 -13.36 -30.68
C ILE A 81 5.48 -14.16 -31.71
N ARG A 82 5.15 -15.45 -31.86
CA ARG A 82 5.80 -16.34 -32.81
C ARG A 82 5.60 -15.87 -34.26
N ASP A 83 4.38 -15.50 -34.63
CA ASP A 83 4.06 -15.03 -35.97
C ASP A 83 4.75 -13.69 -36.29
N TRP A 84 4.82 -12.78 -35.31
CA TRP A 84 5.61 -11.55 -35.41
C TRP A 84 7.11 -11.85 -35.56
N ALA A 85 7.66 -12.78 -34.78
CA ALA A 85 9.07 -13.16 -34.84
C ALA A 85 9.43 -13.70 -36.24
N PHE A 86 8.59 -14.57 -36.82
CA PHE A 86 8.78 -15.06 -38.18
C PHE A 86 8.67 -13.93 -39.23
N ALA A 87 7.71 -13.02 -39.09
CA ALA A 87 7.58 -11.87 -39.99
C ALA A 87 8.82 -10.94 -39.96
N ASN A 88 9.54 -10.90 -38.84
CA ASN A 88 10.78 -10.12 -38.67
C ASN A 88 12.05 -10.95 -38.98
N GLY A 89 11.92 -12.12 -39.61
CA GLY A 89 13.05 -12.93 -40.04
C GLY A 89 13.74 -13.73 -38.93
N MET A 90 13.11 -13.89 -37.76
CA MET A 90 13.59 -14.84 -36.75
C MET A 90 13.21 -16.26 -37.16
N HIS A 91 14.13 -17.20 -36.98
CA HIS A 91 13.92 -18.62 -37.28
C HIS A 91 13.75 -19.44 -36.00
N ARG A 92 13.09 -20.60 -36.09
CA ARG A 92 13.04 -21.53 -34.95
C ARG A 92 14.45 -21.96 -34.60
N PHE A 93 14.74 -22.12 -33.32
CA PHE A 93 16.03 -22.68 -32.89
C PHE A 93 16.32 -24.06 -33.51
N ALA A 94 15.27 -24.84 -33.82
CA ALA A 94 15.40 -26.12 -34.51
C ALA A 94 15.83 -25.98 -35.99
N GLU A 95 15.50 -24.87 -36.63
CA GLU A 95 15.75 -24.58 -38.05
C GLU A 95 16.99 -23.68 -38.26
N ALA A 96 17.47 -23.04 -37.19
CA ALA A 96 18.68 -22.22 -37.23
C ALA A 96 19.88 -23.08 -37.63
N THR A 97 20.72 -22.54 -38.52
CA THR A 97 21.97 -23.18 -38.96
C THR A 97 22.86 -23.45 -37.75
N LYS A 98 22.95 -24.72 -37.35
CA LYS A 98 23.79 -25.14 -36.23
C LYS A 98 25.25 -25.11 -36.68
N THR A 99 25.98 -24.08 -36.27
CA THR A 99 27.44 -24.07 -36.42
C THR A 99 28.02 -25.00 -35.36
N SER A 100 28.38 -26.22 -35.76
CA SER A 100 29.19 -27.11 -34.95
C SER A 100 30.62 -26.53 -34.89
N GLN A 101 30.96 -25.89 -33.77
CA GLN A 101 32.34 -25.53 -33.50
C GLN A 101 33.05 -26.74 -32.92
N THR A 102 34.12 -27.20 -33.58
CA THR A 102 35.03 -28.19 -33.02
C THR A 102 35.73 -27.57 -31.82
N ILE A 103 35.31 -27.95 -30.61
CA ILE A 103 36.02 -27.60 -29.38
C ILE A 103 37.33 -28.40 -29.42
N PRO A 104 38.52 -27.76 -29.41
CA PRO A 104 39.77 -28.48 -29.35
C PRO A 104 39.80 -29.33 -28.08
N ALA A 105 40.30 -30.57 -28.19
CA ALA A 105 40.43 -31.47 -27.06
C ALA A 105 41.11 -30.73 -25.88
N PRO A 106 40.59 -30.85 -24.65
CA PRO A 106 41.23 -30.26 -23.48
C PRO A 106 42.70 -30.64 -23.49
N ARG A 107 43.60 -29.65 -23.39
CA ARG A 107 45.05 -29.91 -23.26
C ARG A 107 45.21 -30.90 -22.11
N ALA A 108 45.84 -32.05 -22.39
CA ALA A 108 46.09 -33.09 -21.40
C ALA A 108 46.73 -32.44 -20.17
N ILE A 109 45.97 -32.39 -19.08
CA ILE A 109 46.47 -31.95 -17.80
C ILE A 109 47.42 -33.06 -17.36
N PRO A 110 48.70 -32.78 -17.06
CA PRO A 110 49.61 -33.81 -16.58
C PRO A 110 48.99 -34.48 -15.36
N THR A 111 48.79 -35.79 -15.44
CA THR A 111 48.24 -36.59 -14.34
C THR A 111 49.10 -36.35 -13.11
N PRO A 112 48.58 -35.74 -12.03
CA PRO A 112 49.33 -35.63 -10.78
C PRO A 112 49.70 -37.04 -10.34
N ALA A 113 50.98 -37.26 -10.03
CA ALA A 113 51.43 -38.54 -9.48
C ALA A 113 50.55 -38.88 -8.28
N VAL A 114 49.84 -40.00 -8.36
CA VAL A 114 49.00 -40.50 -7.27
C VAL A 114 49.94 -40.79 -6.10
N PRO A 115 49.82 -40.10 -4.95
CA PRO A 115 50.58 -40.50 -3.78
C PRO A 115 50.04 -41.85 -3.31
N THR A 116 50.89 -42.88 -3.35
CA THR A 116 50.62 -44.21 -2.78
C THR A 116 50.55 -44.10 -1.26
N SER A 117 49.44 -43.60 -0.73
CA SER A 117 49.14 -43.64 0.69
C SER A 117 48.16 -44.79 0.95
N PRO A 118 48.40 -45.68 1.92
CA PRO A 118 47.50 -46.78 2.21
C PRO A 118 46.11 -46.27 2.62
N PRO A 119 45.02 -46.97 2.27
CA PRO A 119 43.66 -46.51 2.53
C PRO A 119 43.43 -46.37 4.05
N ARG A 120 43.24 -45.13 4.50
CA ARG A 120 42.91 -44.81 5.89
C ARG A 120 41.47 -45.27 6.17
N ARG A 121 41.32 -46.28 7.02
CA ARG A 121 40.03 -46.79 7.47
C ARG A 121 39.40 -45.74 8.39
N VAL A 122 38.29 -45.14 7.98
CA VAL A 122 37.54 -44.16 8.78
C VAL A 122 36.42 -44.91 9.50
N GLU A 123 36.52 -45.03 10.82
CA GLU A 123 35.43 -45.54 11.66
C GLU A 123 34.53 -44.39 12.09
N VAL A 124 33.25 -44.44 11.68
CA VAL A 124 32.25 -43.44 12.04
C VAL A 124 31.37 -44.01 13.15
N LYS A 125 31.45 -43.43 14.36
CA LYS A 125 30.48 -43.70 15.44
C LYS A 125 29.36 -42.66 15.37
N THR A 126 28.22 -43.05 14.81
CA THR A 126 26.96 -42.29 14.90
C THR A 126 26.30 -42.50 16.25
N GLN A 127 25.98 -41.41 16.94
CA GLN A 127 25.20 -41.40 18.19
C GLN A 127 23.88 -40.71 17.89
N TRP A 128 22.75 -41.39 18.12
CA TRP A 128 21.42 -40.80 18.01
C TRP A 128 20.96 -40.35 19.40
N LYS A 129 20.33 -39.18 19.47
CA LYS A 129 19.78 -38.59 20.70
C LYS A 129 18.31 -38.96 20.83
#